data_AF-K2EM47-F1
#
_entry.id   AF-K2EM47-F1
#
_cell.length_a   1.000
_cell.length_b   1.000
_cell.length_c   1.000
_cell.angle_alpha   90.00
_cell.angle_beta   90.00
_cell.angle_gamma   90.00
#
_symmetry.space_group_name_H-M   'P 1'
#
loop_
_entity.id
_entity.type
_entity.pdbx_description
1 polymer ?
#
loop_
_entity_poly.entity_id
_entity_poly.type
_entity_poly.pdbx_seq_one_letter_code
_entity_poly.pdbx_strand_id
1 'polypeptide(L)'
;MQTKTKIKKSKNKNIVILVAILTVGVFFAFKSIEADDTSIVDGLSQQTTKEQDENDKKIEELEKRAEIYRDIIDIKKKQSETLNDQLSVTDSNIAHVQTLIDINKKKIDDFNSQILRIEKQIKEKEELMELQKKVLSKMMQSYYEASLSSPVVVYLNDDNLASFIIKKDRIAQTSDKMREMVISVKNIKAELEVQSEDVEKKKEEVVSARENLDEKNEDLESIKAQKENLLAQTKGEEARYQQLLARVEAQKQELLNIDQLYSSGSFSIGGLSASEYIKKNEPPSSLFSSTSWYYSQKDPRWATVNIGNSKTTDMANWGCAVTSVAMVSKFYGDSITPGQLAKKPIYDFDLIKWQINGWSSAEIELDSKYGSSHGNISWSAIDAAIKNKKPVIIYIGKSGGGGGHYVVVHGKDSKTGKYVVHDPYFGANIYLDTSRALVGAGKKSTGTYMDQMIIYN
;
A
#
# COMPACT_ATOMS: atom_id res chain seq x y z
N MET A 1 31.10 12.47 -62.35
CA MET A 1 29.93 11.58 -62.49
C MET A 1 29.55 11.12 -61.08
N GLN A 2 28.41 11.60 -60.59
CA GLN A 2 27.91 11.40 -59.22
C GLN A 2 27.24 10.03 -59.06
N THR A 3 27.41 9.35 -57.92
CA THR A 3 26.48 8.33 -57.38
C THR A 3 26.79 8.15 -55.89
N LYS A 4 26.18 8.96 -55.00
CA LYS A 4 24.93 8.74 -54.26
C LYS A 4 24.83 7.41 -53.47
N THR A 5 25.10 7.57 -52.18
CA THR A 5 24.78 6.78 -51.00
C THR A 5 23.33 6.28 -50.97
N LYS A 6 23.10 5.01 -50.56
CA LYS A 6 21.81 4.51 -50.08
C LYS A 6 22.00 3.69 -48.80
N ILE A 7 21.34 4.15 -47.74
CA ILE A 7 21.32 3.58 -46.39
C ILE A 7 20.23 2.50 -46.29
N LYS A 8 20.56 1.43 -45.56
CA LYS A 8 19.72 0.31 -45.07
C LYS A 8 18.47 0.77 -44.32
N LYS A 9 17.37 0.03 -44.46
CA LYS A 9 16.34 -0.11 -43.41
C LYS A 9 16.00 -1.60 -43.24
N SER A 10 16.53 -2.19 -42.17
CA SER A 10 16.15 -3.51 -41.65
C SER A 10 14.91 -3.34 -40.76
N LYS A 11 13.98 -4.29 -40.87
CA LYS A 11 12.68 -4.30 -40.18
C LYS A 11 12.87 -4.75 -38.73
N ASN A 12 12.76 -3.83 -37.77
CA ASN A 12 12.59 -4.18 -36.36
C ASN A 12 11.10 -4.42 -36.07
N LYS A 13 10.80 -5.59 -35.47
CA LYS A 13 9.51 -5.91 -34.87
C LYS A 13 9.41 -5.14 -33.54
N ASN A 14 8.63 -4.07 -33.52
CA ASN A 14 8.26 -3.38 -32.29
C ASN A 14 7.02 -4.07 -31.70
N ILE A 15 7.17 -4.68 -30.53
CA ILE A 15 6.05 -5.07 -29.67
C ILE A 15 5.57 -3.78 -29.00
N VAL A 16 4.42 -3.28 -29.44
CA VAL A 16 3.72 -2.14 -28.85
C VAL A 16 2.79 -2.71 -27.78
N ILE A 17 3.10 -2.50 -26.51
CA ILE A 17 2.17 -2.75 -25.40
C ILE A 17 1.27 -1.51 -25.30
N LEU A 18 0.01 -1.69 -25.71
CA LEU A 18 -1.05 -0.70 -25.65
C LEU A 18 -1.56 -0.58 -24.20
N VAL A 19 -1.32 0.56 -23.55
CA VAL A 19 -1.99 0.94 -22.31
C VAL A 19 -3.36 1.51 -22.68
N ALA A 20 -4.41 0.68 -22.53
CA ALA A 20 -5.78 1.10 -22.75
C ALA A 20 -6.35 1.75 -21.47
N ILE A 21 -6.49 3.07 -21.51
CA ILE A 21 -7.25 3.88 -20.55
C ILE A 21 -8.74 3.63 -20.82
N LEU A 22 -9.41 2.93 -19.91
CA LEU A 22 -10.85 2.68 -19.98
C LEU A 22 -11.60 3.78 -19.20
N THR A 23 -11.89 4.89 -19.89
CA THR A 23 -12.92 5.85 -19.47
C THR A 23 -14.29 5.29 -19.82
N VAL A 24 -14.99 4.71 -18.84
CA VAL A 24 -16.41 4.36 -18.98
C VAL A 24 -17.24 5.57 -18.59
N GLY A 25 -17.67 6.33 -19.60
CA GLY A 25 -18.77 7.29 -19.50
C GLY A 25 -20.10 6.52 -19.56
N VAL A 26 -20.85 6.53 -18.46
CA VAL A 26 -22.21 5.99 -18.42
C VAL A 26 -23.18 7.07 -18.89
N PHE A 27 -23.64 6.93 -20.13
CA PHE A 27 -24.81 7.60 -20.67
C PHE A 27 -26.06 6.84 -20.18
N PHE A 28 -26.82 7.40 -19.23
CA PHE A 28 -28.18 6.93 -18.93
C PHE A 28 -29.18 7.74 -19.77
N ALA A 29 -29.82 7.07 -20.73
CA ALA A 29 -30.92 7.61 -21.50
C ALA A 29 -32.24 7.44 -20.72
N PHE A 30 -32.93 8.55 -20.51
CA PHE A 30 -34.32 8.63 -20.06
C PHE A 30 -35.27 7.96 -21.08
N LYS A 31 -36.26 7.22 -20.57
CA LYS A 31 -37.59 7.14 -21.19
C LYS A 31 -38.69 7.14 -20.14
N SER A 32 -39.66 8.03 -20.34
CA SER A 32 -40.84 8.24 -19.51
C SER A 32 -42.05 7.45 -20.04
N ILE A 33 -42.78 6.87 -19.09
CA ILE A 33 -44.25 6.87 -18.86
C ILE A 33 -45.21 6.47 -20.00
N GLU A 34 -46.07 5.51 -19.69
CA GLU A 34 -47.50 5.53 -19.99
C GLU A 34 -48.30 4.97 -18.78
N ALA A 35 -49.48 5.55 -18.54
CA ALA A 35 -50.36 5.36 -17.39
C ALA A 35 -51.71 4.78 -17.84
N ASP A 36 -52.46 4.10 -16.95
CA ASP A 36 -53.93 4.22 -16.91
C ASP A 36 -54.55 3.82 -15.54
N ASP A 37 -55.70 4.44 -15.28
CA ASP A 37 -56.59 4.62 -14.12
C ASP A 37 -57.02 3.37 -13.29
N THR A 38 -57.51 3.42 -12.02
CA THR A 38 -58.70 4.16 -11.53
C THR A 38 -58.91 4.12 -9.98
N SER A 39 -59.50 5.21 -9.46
CA SER A 39 -60.46 5.38 -8.33
C SER A 39 -60.10 5.32 -6.81
N ILE A 40 -60.09 6.54 -6.21
CA ILE A 40 -60.82 7.10 -5.03
C ILE A 40 -60.98 6.27 -3.74
N VAL A 41 -60.38 6.74 -2.61
CA VAL A 41 -61.09 7.26 -1.39
C VAL A 41 -60.16 8.16 -0.52
N ASP A 42 -60.71 9.29 -0.07
CA ASP A 42 -60.41 10.23 1.04
C ASP A 42 -59.02 10.40 1.70
N GLY A 43 -58.55 11.66 1.69
CA GLY A 43 -58.53 12.52 2.89
C GLY A 43 -57.47 12.31 3.99
N LEU A 44 -56.50 13.24 4.07
CA LEU A 44 -55.47 13.45 5.10
C LEU A 44 -54.20 12.54 5.05
N SER A 45 -53.25 12.82 4.15
CA SER A 45 -51.83 12.42 4.35
C SER A 45 -50.77 13.23 3.58
N GLN A 46 -51.13 14.29 2.88
CA GLN A 46 -50.29 14.82 1.77
C GLN A 46 -49.07 15.68 2.14
N GLN A 47 -48.67 15.74 3.42
CA GLN A 47 -47.39 16.37 3.80
C GLN A 47 -46.36 15.39 4.35
N THR A 48 -46.76 14.16 4.70
CA THR A 48 -45.86 13.14 5.27
C THR A 48 -45.25 12.20 4.21
N THR A 49 -45.84 12.13 3.02
CA THR A 49 -45.44 11.18 1.97
C THR A 49 -44.30 11.63 1.06
N LYS A 50 -43.97 12.93 0.99
CA LYS A 50 -42.84 13.41 0.17
C LYS A 50 -41.48 13.29 0.86
N GLU A 51 -41.41 13.51 2.17
CA GLU A 51 -40.15 13.41 2.94
C GLU A 51 -39.76 11.96 3.27
N GLN A 52 -40.75 11.07 3.42
CA GLN A 52 -40.51 9.64 3.65
C GLN A 52 -39.89 8.96 2.40
N ASP A 53 -40.27 9.41 1.20
CA ASP A 53 -39.72 8.99 -0.09
C ASP A 53 -38.28 9.52 -0.30
N GLU A 54 -37.90 10.65 0.30
CA GLU A 54 -36.52 11.18 0.22
C GLU A 54 -35.55 10.45 1.18
N ASN A 55 -36.01 10.04 2.37
CA ASN A 55 -35.19 9.31 3.34
C ASN A 55 -34.93 7.86 2.90
N ASP A 56 -35.95 7.16 2.39
CA ASP A 56 -35.77 5.83 1.81
C ASP A 56 -34.83 5.87 0.60
N LYS A 57 -34.94 6.91 -0.25
CA LYS A 57 -33.98 7.17 -1.33
C LYS A 57 -32.57 7.46 -0.84
N LYS A 58 -32.41 8.13 0.31
CA LYS A 58 -31.08 8.44 0.87
C LYS A 58 -30.41 7.21 1.46
N ILE A 59 -31.16 6.39 2.17
CA ILE A 59 -30.69 5.11 2.67
C ILE A 59 -30.34 4.21 1.49
N GLU A 60 -31.19 4.14 0.46
CA GLU A 60 -30.91 3.40 -0.77
C GLU A 60 -29.68 3.93 -1.53
N GLU A 61 -29.48 5.25 -1.59
CA GLU A 61 -28.31 5.89 -2.21
C GLU A 61 -27.02 5.57 -1.45
N LEU A 62 -27.07 5.60 -0.10
CA LEU A 62 -25.93 5.23 0.75
C LEU A 62 -25.64 3.74 0.65
N GLU A 63 -26.65 2.88 0.56
CA GLU A 63 -26.49 1.45 0.35
C GLU A 63 -25.87 1.15 -1.01
N LYS A 64 -26.32 1.80 -2.09
CA LYS A 64 -25.69 1.71 -3.42
C LYS A 64 -24.23 2.19 -3.39
N ARG A 65 -23.92 3.26 -2.67
CA ARG A 65 -22.53 3.73 -2.51
C ARG A 65 -21.67 2.76 -1.71
N ALA A 66 -22.21 2.17 -0.63
CA ALA A 66 -21.52 1.15 0.15
C ALA A 66 -21.23 -0.10 -0.70
N GLU A 67 -22.21 -0.53 -1.51
CA GLU A 67 -22.05 -1.65 -2.44
C GLU A 67 -20.98 -1.35 -3.51
N ILE A 68 -21.03 -0.17 -4.15
CA ILE A 68 -20.00 0.27 -5.09
C ILE A 68 -18.61 0.31 -4.45
N TYR A 69 -18.48 0.79 -3.21
CA TYR A 69 -17.19 0.77 -2.51
C TYR A 69 -16.73 -0.64 -2.15
N ARG A 70 -17.63 -1.55 -1.79
CA ARG A 70 -17.30 -2.98 -1.58
C ARG A 70 -16.84 -3.63 -2.88
N ASP A 71 -17.54 -3.38 -3.99
CA ASP A 71 -17.14 -3.86 -5.32
C ASP A 71 -15.78 -3.30 -5.74
N ILE A 72 -15.52 -2.01 -5.52
CA ILE A 72 -14.22 -1.40 -5.78
C ILE A 72 -13.15 -2.03 -4.89
N ILE A 73 -13.42 -2.28 -3.61
CA ILE A 73 -12.47 -2.97 -2.71
C ILE A 73 -12.19 -4.38 -3.21
N ASP A 74 -13.20 -5.12 -3.66
CA ASP A 74 -13.04 -6.47 -4.20
C ASP A 74 -12.27 -6.46 -5.53
N ILE A 75 -12.54 -5.50 -6.41
CA ILE A 75 -11.75 -5.26 -7.62
C ILE A 75 -10.31 -4.90 -7.25
N LYS A 76 -10.09 -4.05 -6.24
CA LYS A 76 -8.76 -3.64 -5.76
C LYS A 76 -8.01 -4.79 -5.10
N LYS A 77 -8.70 -5.69 -4.38
CA LYS A 77 -8.13 -6.94 -3.87
C LYS A 77 -7.71 -7.88 -4.98
N LYS A 78 -8.57 -8.10 -5.99
CA LYS A 78 -8.22 -8.89 -7.19
C LYS A 78 -7.08 -8.26 -8.00
N GLN A 79 -7.04 -6.92 -8.09
CA GLN A 79 -5.93 -6.18 -8.66
C GLN A 79 -4.66 -6.33 -7.82
N SER A 80 -4.76 -6.38 -6.49
CA SER A 80 -3.64 -6.65 -5.58
C SER A 80 -3.14 -8.09 -5.70
N GLU A 81 -4.02 -9.07 -5.90
CA GLU A 81 -3.64 -10.46 -6.20
C GLU A 81 -2.91 -10.52 -7.54
N THR A 82 -3.46 -9.88 -8.58
CA THR A 82 -2.80 -9.75 -9.89
C THR A 82 -1.45 -9.02 -9.79
N LEU A 83 -1.35 -7.98 -8.94
CA LEU A 83 -0.10 -7.27 -8.70
C LEU A 83 0.89 -8.10 -7.88
N ASN A 84 0.42 -8.95 -6.95
CA ASN A 84 1.28 -9.90 -6.24
C ASN A 84 1.83 -10.95 -7.20
N ASP A 85 1.03 -11.43 -8.16
CA ASP A 85 1.50 -12.30 -9.23
C ASP A 85 2.54 -11.59 -10.10
N GLN A 86 2.31 -10.31 -10.45
CA GLN A 86 3.30 -9.50 -11.17
C GLN A 86 4.57 -9.22 -10.36
N LEU A 87 4.47 -9.04 -9.05
CA LEU A 87 5.63 -8.91 -8.14
C LEU A 87 6.40 -10.23 -8.05
N SER A 88 5.70 -11.36 -7.99
CA SER A 88 6.30 -12.70 -7.99
C SER A 88 7.03 -13.01 -9.30
N VAL A 89 6.43 -12.66 -10.44
CA VAL A 89 7.09 -12.74 -11.76
C VAL A 89 8.29 -11.80 -11.82
N THR A 90 8.16 -10.58 -11.32
CA THR A 90 9.26 -9.60 -11.24
C THR A 90 10.42 -10.11 -10.37
N ASP A 91 10.12 -10.71 -9.22
CA ASP A 91 11.12 -11.31 -8.32
C ASP A 91 11.82 -12.51 -8.97
N SER A 92 11.06 -13.34 -9.68
CA SER A 92 11.60 -14.45 -10.46
C SER A 92 12.54 -13.95 -11.57
N ASN A 93 12.20 -12.85 -12.23
CA ASN A 93 13.04 -12.21 -13.26
C ASN A 93 14.32 -11.62 -12.65
N ILE A 94 14.24 -10.95 -11.49
CA ILE A 94 15.41 -10.44 -10.75
C ILE A 94 16.37 -11.59 -10.43
N ALA A 95 15.86 -12.71 -9.89
CA ALA A 95 16.67 -13.87 -9.56
C ALA A 95 17.32 -14.50 -10.81
N HIS A 96 16.59 -14.55 -11.93
CA HIS A 96 17.11 -15.05 -13.19
C HIS A 96 18.26 -14.18 -13.73
N VAL A 97 18.08 -12.86 -13.78
CA VAL A 97 19.11 -11.91 -14.25
C VAL A 97 20.35 -11.96 -13.34
N GLN A 98 20.16 -12.06 -12.02
CA GLN A 98 21.27 -12.22 -11.07
C GLN A 98 22.08 -13.51 -11.32
N THR A 99 21.40 -14.60 -11.66
CA THR A 99 22.07 -15.87 -12.01
C THR A 99 22.90 -15.73 -13.28
N LEU A 100 22.40 -15.01 -14.30
CA LEU A 100 23.15 -14.75 -15.54
C LEU A 100 24.38 -13.88 -15.29
N ILE A 101 24.26 -12.86 -14.43
CA ILE A 101 25.38 -12.03 -13.97
C ILE A 101 26.47 -12.92 -13.34
N ASP A 102 26.10 -13.84 -12.45
CA ASP A 102 27.06 -14.71 -11.77
C ASP A 102 27.72 -15.72 -12.72
N ILE A 103 26.98 -16.24 -13.70
CA ILE A 103 27.52 -17.09 -14.77
C ILE A 103 28.56 -16.33 -15.59
N ASN A 104 28.27 -15.09 -16.00
CA ASN A 104 29.20 -14.29 -16.80
C ASN A 104 30.46 -13.92 -16.01
N LYS A 105 30.34 -13.60 -14.72
CA LYS A 105 31.50 -13.41 -13.83
C LYS A 105 32.40 -14.64 -13.79
N LYS A 106 31.82 -15.83 -13.57
CA LYS A 106 32.57 -17.09 -13.56
C LYS A 106 33.26 -17.40 -14.89
N LYS A 107 32.60 -17.11 -16.03
CA LYS A 107 33.22 -17.26 -17.35
C LYS A 107 34.42 -16.34 -17.54
N ILE A 108 34.30 -15.07 -17.13
CA ILE A 108 35.40 -14.10 -17.16
C ILE A 108 36.58 -14.63 -16.32
N ASP A 109 36.31 -15.12 -15.10
CA ASP A 109 37.35 -15.67 -14.21
C ASP A 109 38.04 -16.91 -14.81
N ASP A 110 37.27 -17.80 -15.43
CA ASP A 110 37.79 -18.99 -16.10
C ASP A 110 38.66 -18.62 -17.31
N PHE A 111 38.18 -17.73 -18.19
CA PHE A 111 38.97 -17.26 -19.33
C PHE A 111 40.27 -16.58 -18.91
N ASN A 112 40.24 -15.72 -17.88
CA ASN A 112 41.45 -15.11 -17.33
C ASN A 112 42.44 -16.17 -16.80
N SER A 113 41.93 -17.19 -16.10
CA SER A 113 42.76 -18.29 -15.59
C SER A 113 43.40 -19.11 -16.72
N GLN A 114 42.66 -19.33 -17.81
CA GLN A 114 43.17 -20.00 -19.01
C GLN A 114 44.24 -19.15 -19.71
N ILE A 115 44.01 -17.84 -19.87
CA ILE A 115 44.99 -16.89 -20.44
C ILE A 115 46.29 -16.94 -19.64
N LEU A 116 46.23 -16.80 -18.31
CA LEU A 116 47.42 -16.84 -17.44
C LEU A 116 48.20 -18.15 -17.59
N ARG A 117 47.50 -19.28 -17.72
CA ARG A 117 48.12 -20.59 -17.92
C ARG A 117 48.83 -20.67 -19.27
N ILE A 118 48.20 -20.20 -20.35
CA ILE A 118 48.78 -20.23 -21.70
C ILE A 118 49.96 -19.27 -21.79
N GLU A 119 49.86 -18.07 -21.23
CA GLU A 119 50.96 -17.08 -21.18
C GLU A 119 52.18 -17.65 -20.44
N LYS A 120 51.97 -18.40 -19.36
CA LYS A 120 53.06 -19.11 -18.67
C LYS A 120 53.71 -20.17 -19.56
N GLN A 121 52.92 -20.97 -20.28
CA GLN A 121 53.44 -21.98 -21.20
C GLN A 121 54.20 -21.37 -22.38
N ILE A 122 53.69 -20.26 -22.92
CA ILE A 122 54.38 -19.48 -23.96
C ILE A 122 55.76 -19.05 -23.46
N LYS A 123 55.83 -18.44 -22.26
CA LYS A 123 57.09 -17.99 -21.67
C LYS A 123 58.09 -19.15 -21.48
N GLU A 124 57.66 -20.29 -20.95
CA GLU A 124 58.51 -21.47 -20.76
C GLU A 124 59.05 -22.00 -22.11
N LYS A 125 58.22 -22.02 -23.16
CA LYS A 125 58.63 -22.44 -24.50
C LYS A 125 59.55 -21.45 -25.20
N GLU A 126 59.35 -20.15 -25.02
CA GLU A 126 60.25 -19.11 -25.51
C GLU A 126 61.65 -19.24 -24.89
N GLU A 127 61.72 -19.44 -23.57
CA GLU A 127 62.98 -19.67 -22.86
C GLU A 127 63.70 -20.94 -23.36
N LEU A 128 62.96 -22.04 -23.57
CA LEU A 128 63.49 -23.28 -24.15
C LEU A 128 64.00 -23.08 -25.57
N MET A 129 63.24 -22.39 -26.42
CA MET A 129 63.61 -22.10 -27.80
C MET A 129 64.91 -21.27 -27.85
N GLU A 130 65.04 -20.25 -27.01
CA GLU A 130 66.25 -19.43 -26.93
C GLU A 130 67.47 -20.23 -26.44
N LEU A 131 67.27 -21.17 -25.50
CA LEU A 131 68.33 -22.10 -25.10
C LEU A 131 68.76 -23.00 -26.26
N GLN A 132 67.81 -23.59 -26.99
CA GLN A 132 68.11 -24.44 -28.15
C GLN A 132 68.85 -23.67 -29.25
N LYS A 133 68.44 -22.43 -29.55
CA LYS A 133 69.17 -21.57 -30.50
C LYS A 133 70.62 -21.33 -30.07
N LYS A 134 70.86 -21.00 -28.78
CA LYS A 134 72.21 -20.79 -28.25
C LYS A 134 73.08 -22.05 -28.35
N VAL A 135 72.53 -23.22 -28.03
CA VAL A 135 73.25 -24.50 -28.15
C VAL A 135 73.56 -24.80 -29.61
N LEU A 136 72.58 -24.64 -30.51
CA LEU A 136 72.75 -24.82 -31.94
C LEU A 136 73.85 -23.90 -32.50
N SER A 137 73.87 -22.62 -32.12
CA SER A 137 74.91 -21.68 -32.54
C SER A 137 76.32 -22.14 -32.11
N LYS A 138 76.49 -22.62 -30.87
CA LYS A 138 77.77 -23.17 -30.40
C LYS A 138 78.16 -24.43 -31.15
N MET A 139 77.21 -25.35 -31.39
CA MET A 139 77.45 -26.56 -32.17
C MET A 139 77.88 -26.24 -33.61
N MET A 140 77.25 -25.25 -34.24
CA MET A 140 77.62 -24.79 -35.59
C MET A 140 79.03 -24.18 -35.63
N GLN A 141 79.40 -23.40 -34.62
CA GLN A 141 80.76 -22.84 -34.49
C GLN A 141 81.79 -23.96 -34.34
N SER A 142 81.58 -24.90 -33.41
CA SER A 142 82.50 -26.04 -33.22
C SER A 142 82.58 -26.95 -34.44
N TYR A 143 81.45 -27.18 -35.13
CA TYR A 143 81.43 -27.92 -36.39
C TYR A 143 82.26 -27.22 -37.47
N TYR A 144 82.10 -25.90 -37.62
CA TYR A 144 82.85 -25.10 -38.57
C TYR A 144 84.37 -25.16 -38.28
N GLU A 145 84.78 -24.91 -37.04
CA GLU A 145 86.18 -25.00 -36.60
C GLU A 145 86.79 -26.39 -36.85
N ALA A 146 86.05 -27.46 -36.53
CA ALA A 146 86.48 -28.83 -36.77
C ALA A 146 86.56 -29.19 -38.27
N SER A 147 85.69 -28.60 -39.11
CA SER A 147 85.63 -28.84 -40.55
C SER A 147 86.70 -28.10 -41.36
N LEU A 148 87.24 -27.00 -40.83
CA LEU A 148 88.36 -26.25 -41.41
C LEU A 148 89.71 -26.98 -41.25
N SER A 149 89.77 -28.03 -40.43
CA SER A 149 90.95 -28.88 -40.30
C SER A 149 91.12 -29.72 -41.57
N SER A 150 92.17 -29.47 -42.37
CA SER A 150 92.43 -30.23 -43.60
C SER A 150 92.42 -31.74 -43.34
N PRO A 151 91.58 -32.54 -44.03
CA PRO A 151 91.52 -33.99 -43.87
C PRO A 151 92.89 -34.66 -44.08
N VAL A 152 93.72 -34.07 -44.95
CA VAL A 152 95.08 -34.52 -45.25
C VAL A 152 96.04 -34.26 -44.09
N VAL A 153 95.93 -33.12 -43.42
CA VAL A 153 96.78 -32.75 -42.27
C VAL A 153 96.41 -33.57 -41.02
N VAL A 154 95.14 -33.92 -40.85
CA VAL A 154 94.68 -34.75 -39.73
C VAL A 154 95.10 -36.21 -39.92
N TYR A 155 95.03 -36.75 -41.14
CA TYR A 155 95.52 -38.10 -41.46
C TYR A 155 97.04 -38.27 -41.27
N LEU A 156 97.81 -37.21 -41.55
CA LEU A 156 99.27 -37.22 -41.40
C LEU A 156 99.75 -36.96 -39.95
N ASN A 157 98.90 -36.42 -39.08
CA ASN A 157 99.23 -36.11 -37.67
C ASN A 157 98.72 -37.15 -36.65
N ASP A 158 97.65 -37.90 -36.97
CA ASP A 158 97.09 -38.93 -36.10
C ASP A 158 97.47 -40.33 -36.61
N ASP A 159 98.42 -41.02 -35.96
CA ASP A 159 98.98 -42.34 -36.35
C ASP A 159 97.98 -43.54 -36.32
N ASN A 160 96.67 -43.30 -36.32
CA ASN A 160 95.66 -44.35 -36.21
C ASN A 160 94.43 -44.08 -37.10
N LEU A 161 94.18 -44.95 -38.08
CA LEU A 161 92.99 -44.95 -38.94
C LEU A 161 91.68 -44.90 -38.13
N ALA A 162 91.66 -45.49 -36.92
CA ALA A 162 90.51 -45.42 -36.03
C ALA A 162 90.18 -43.98 -35.60
N SER A 163 91.18 -43.13 -35.35
CA SER A 163 90.97 -41.73 -34.94
C SER A 163 90.30 -40.90 -36.03
N PHE A 164 90.69 -41.12 -37.30
CA PHE A 164 90.06 -40.47 -38.46
C PHE A 164 88.58 -40.89 -38.63
N ILE A 165 88.30 -42.19 -38.53
CA ILE A 165 86.92 -42.71 -38.62
C ILE A 165 86.06 -42.19 -37.48
N ILE A 166 86.58 -42.17 -36.24
CA ILE A 166 85.89 -41.60 -35.07
C ILE A 166 85.59 -40.11 -35.27
N LYS A 167 86.52 -39.33 -35.83
CA LYS A 167 86.32 -37.89 -36.08
C LYS A 167 85.25 -37.63 -37.16
N LYS A 168 85.26 -38.42 -38.25
CA LYS A 168 84.24 -38.34 -39.30
C LYS A 168 82.85 -38.70 -38.78
N ASP A 169 82.77 -39.77 -37.99
CA ASP A 169 81.52 -40.21 -37.34
C ASP A 169 80.98 -39.14 -36.37
N ARG A 170 81.86 -38.51 -35.56
CA ARG A 170 81.48 -37.38 -34.68
C ARG A 170 80.95 -36.17 -35.44
N ILE A 171 81.54 -35.84 -36.60
CA ILE A 171 81.07 -34.74 -37.47
C ILE A 171 79.66 -35.05 -38.02
N ALA A 172 79.44 -36.29 -38.48
CA ALA A 172 78.14 -36.74 -38.97
C ALA A 172 77.06 -36.70 -37.86
N GLN A 173 77.36 -37.26 -36.69
CA GLN A 173 76.45 -37.22 -35.53
C GLN A 173 76.12 -35.79 -35.08
N THR A 174 77.11 -34.88 -35.12
CA THR A 174 76.90 -33.47 -34.81
C THR A 174 75.98 -32.80 -35.83
N SER A 175 76.16 -33.09 -37.13
CA SER A 175 75.29 -32.60 -38.20
C SER A 175 73.84 -33.08 -38.03
N ASP A 176 73.65 -34.36 -37.71
CA ASP A 176 72.31 -34.92 -37.47
C ASP A 176 71.66 -34.28 -36.25
N LYS A 177 72.40 -34.11 -35.14
CA LYS A 177 71.89 -33.43 -33.94
C LYS A 177 71.52 -31.96 -34.20
N MET A 178 72.30 -31.25 -35.03
CA MET A 178 71.97 -29.89 -35.45
C MET A 178 70.68 -29.86 -36.29
N ARG A 179 70.49 -30.81 -37.21
CA ARG A 179 69.25 -30.92 -38.00
C ARG A 179 68.04 -31.19 -37.10
N GLU A 180 68.15 -32.11 -36.13
CA GLU A 180 67.10 -32.36 -35.14
C GLU A 180 66.74 -31.10 -34.34
N MET A 181 67.76 -30.33 -33.91
CA MET A 181 67.54 -29.11 -33.12
C MET A 181 66.86 -28.00 -33.95
N VAL A 182 67.21 -27.87 -35.24
CA VAL A 182 66.51 -26.95 -36.16
C VAL A 182 65.04 -27.35 -36.31
N ILE A 183 64.74 -28.63 -36.46
CA ILE A 183 63.36 -29.13 -36.55
C ILE A 183 62.61 -28.84 -35.24
N SER A 184 63.23 -29.10 -34.09
CA SER A 184 62.67 -28.79 -32.77
C SER A 184 62.34 -27.30 -32.62
N VAL A 185 63.26 -26.39 -32.95
CA VAL A 185 63.03 -24.94 -32.89
C VAL A 185 61.88 -24.51 -33.81
N LYS A 186 61.80 -25.07 -35.03
CA LYS A 186 60.68 -24.79 -35.95
C LYS A 186 59.33 -25.25 -35.38
N ASN A 187 59.28 -26.42 -34.75
CA ASN A 187 58.06 -26.94 -34.13
C ASN A 187 57.64 -26.10 -32.94
N ILE A 188 58.57 -25.74 -32.04
CA ILE A 188 58.27 -24.85 -30.90
C ILE A 188 57.74 -23.50 -31.40
N LYS A 189 58.33 -22.93 -32.46
CA LYS A 189 57.84 -21.69 -33.06
C LYS A 189 56.40 -21.82 -33.57
N ALA A 190 56.09 -22.89 -34.30
CA ALA A 190 54.74 -23.11 -34.81
C ALA A 190 53.71 -23.30 -33.67
N GLU A 191 54.08 -24.00 -32.60
CA GLU A 191 53.22 -24.15 -31.41
C GLU A 191 53.00 -22.81 -30.69
N LEU A 192 54.02 -21.96 -30.59
CA LEU A 192 53.90 -20.62 -30.00
C LEU A 192 52.95 -19.73 -30.80
N GLU A 193 53.02 -19.76 -32.14
CA GLU A 193 52.11 -19.01 -33.01
C GLU A 193 50.64 -19.41 -32.76
N VAL A 194 50.36 -20.72 -32.63
CA VAL A 194 49.01 -21.22 -32.30
C VAL A 194 48.56 -20.80 -30.90
N GLN A 195 49.45 -20.88 -29.90
CA GLN A 195 49.11 -20.48 -28.52
C GLN A 195 48.86 -18.97 -28.38
N SER A 196 49.62 -18.13 -29.09
CA SER A 196 49.36 -16.68 -29.14
C SER A 196 48.02 -16.35 -29.78
N GLU A 197 47.60 -17.07 -30.83
CA GLU A 197 46.28 -16.90 -31.43
C GLU A 197 45.15 -17.30 -30.47
N ASP A 198 45.34 -18.37 -29.67
CA ASP A 198 44.37 -18.81 -28.65
C ASP A 198 44.20 -17.78 -27.51
N VAL A 199 45.30 -17.13 -27.10
CA VAL A 199 45.24 -16.04 -26.12
C VAL A 199 44.41 -14.86 -26.64
N GLU A 200 44.60 -14.47 -27.89
CA GLU A 200 43.86 -13.34 -28.47
C GLU A 200 42.36 -13.64 -28.56
N LYS A 201 41.98 -14.85 -29.02
CA LYS A 201 40.58 -15.30 -29.03
C LYS A 201 39.95 -15.26 -27.64
N LYS A 202 40.65 -15.72 -26.61
CA LYS A 202 40.14 -15.68 -25.23
C LYS A 202 40.00 -14.26 -24.69
N LYS A 203 40.87 -13.33 -25.10
CA LYS A 203 40.73 -11.90 -24.75
C LYS A 203 39.47 -11.30 -25.39
N GLU A 204 39.17 -11.63 -26.64
CA GLU A 204 37.92 -11.23 -27.29
C GLU A 204 36.69 -11.81 -26.57
N GLU A 205 36.73 -13.09 -26.15
CA GLU A 205 35.67 -13.72 -25.37
C GLU A 205 35.45 -13.03 -24.00
N VAL A 206 36.52 -12.57 -23.34
CA VAL A 206 36.43 -11.77 -22.10
C VAL A 206 35.74 -10.43 -22.33
N VAL A 207 36.10 -9.71 -23.41
CA VAL A 207 35.46 -8.43 -23.75
C VAL A 207 33.96 -8.63 -23.99
N SER A 208 33.59 -9.62 -24.81
CA SER A 208 32.18 -9.93 -25.08
C SER A 208 31.41 -10.35 -23.81
N ALA A 209 32.03 -11.12 -22.92
CA ALA A 209 31.41 -11.50 -21.65
C ALA A 209 31.20 -10.30 -20.71
N ARG A 210 32.09 -9.28 -20.75
CA ARG A 210 31.94 -8.04 -19.99
C ARG A 210 30.83 -7.16 -20.53
N GLU A 211 30.73 -7.00 -21.85
CA GLU A 211 29.62 -6.24 -22.46
C GLU A 211 28.26 -6.85 -22.10
N ASN A 212 28.14 -8.19 -22.16
CA ASN A 212 26.94 -8.90 -21.71
C ASN A 212 26.67 -8.73 -20.21
N LEU A 213 27.71 -8.64 -19.38
CA LEU A 213 27.56 -8.42 -17.95
C LEU A 213 27.00 -7.02 -17.65
N ASP A 214 27.51 -6.00 -18.35
CA ASP A 214 27.06 -4.61 -18.19
C ASP A 214 25.59 -4.46 -18.62
N GLU A 215 25.19 -5.03 -19.76
CA GLU A 215 23.80 -5.05 -20.21
C GLU A 215 22.86 -5.66 -19.15
N LYS A 216 23.26 -6.79 -18.55
CA LYS A 216 22.43 -7.48 -17.53
C LYS A 216 22.35 -6.70 -16.21
N ASN A 217 23.38 -5.92 -15.87
CA ASN A 217 23.32 -5.03 -14.71
C ASN A 217 22.34 -3.86 -14.95
N GLU A 218 22.32 -3.29 -16.16
CA GLU A 218 21.35 -2.26 -16.52
C GLU A 218 19.90 -2.79 -16.50
N ASP A 219 19.68 -3.98 -17.06
CA ASP A 219 18.38 -4.68 -16.99
C ASP A 219 17.91 -4.85 -15.54
N LEU A 220 18.82 -5.28 -14.65
CA LEU A 220 18.53 -5.51 -13.24
C LEU A 220 18.07 -4.24 -12.53
N GLU A 221 18.75 -3.11 -12.73
CA GLU A 221 18.38 -1.84 -12.10
C GLU A 221 17.05 -1.31 -12.64
N SER A 222 16.79 -1.49 -13.94
CA SER A 222 15.48 -1.17 -14.52
C SER A 222 14.33 -1.98 -13.90
N ILE A 223 14.53 -3.29 -13.74
CA ILE A 223 13.50 -4.18 -13.15
C ILE A 223 13.24 -3.83 -11.67
N LYS A 224 14.28 -3.47 -10.90
CA LYS A 224 14.14 -2.99 -9.51
C LYS A 224 13.35 -1.68 -9.44
N ALA A 225 13.63 -0.72 -10.33
CA ALA A 225 12.92 0.55 -10.36
C ALA A 225 11.43 0.39 -10.74
N GLN A 226 11.11 -0.56 -11.62
CA GLN A 226 9.73 -0.93 -11.94
C GLN A 226 9.01 -1.55 -10.74
N LYS A 227 9.70 -2.42 -9.98
CA LYS A 227 9.18 -3.01 -8.73
C LYS A 227 8.83 -1.94 -7.69
N GLU A 228 9.71 -0.96 -7.47
CA GLU A 228 9.48 0.16 -6.54
C GLU A 228 8.25 0.99 -6.94
N ASN A 229 8.07 1.29 -8.23
CA ASN A 229 6.88 1.99 -8.71
C ASN A 229 5.59 1.19 -8.47
N LEU A 230 5.62 -0.12 -8.71
CA LEU A 230 4.47 -1.00 -8.49
C LEU A 230 4.09 -1.08 -7.01
N LEU A 231 5.07 -1.07 -6.10
CA LEU A 231 4.88 -1.01 -4.65
C LEU A 231 4.31 0.34 -4.17
N ALA A 232 4.71 1.45 -4.81
CA ALA A 232 4.17 2.76 -4.49
C ALA A 232 2.70 2.91 -4.90
N GLN A 233 2.31 2.32 -6.05
CA GLN A 233 0.93 2.35 -6.55
C GLN A 233 -0.05 1.50 -5.71
N THR A 234 0.43 0.47 -5.01
CA THR A 234 -0.43 -0.47 -4.25
C THR A 234 -0.82 -0.01 -2.85
N LYS A 235 0.10 0.63 -2.11
CA LYS A 235 -0.09 0.87 -0.67
C LYS A 235 -1.11 1.97 -0.30
N GLY A 236 -1.54 2.80 -1.25
CA GLY A 236 -2.39 3.98 -0.95
C GLY A 236 -3.89 3.79 -1.18
N GLU A 237 -4.30 2.90 -2.08
CA GLU A 237 -5.66 2.92 -2.61
C GLU A 237 -6.66 2.07 -1.81
N GLU A 238 -6.29 0.87 -1.36
CA GLU A 238 -7.18 0.02 -0.55
C GLU A 238 -7.53 0.69 0.79
N ALA A 239 -6.52 1.21 1.50
CA ALA A 239 -6.72 1.92 2.77
C ALA A 239 -7.66 3.12 2.61
N ARG A 240 -7.55 3.86 1.49
CA ARG A 240 -8.45 4.98 1.17
C ARG A 240 -9.89 4.52 0.97
N TYR A 241 -10.14 3.42 0.26
CA TYR A 241 -11.51 2.92 0.05
C TYR A 241 -12.10 2.24 1.29
N GLN A 242 -11.28 1.59 2.13
CA GLN A 242 -11.70 1.10 3.44
C GLN A 242 -12.14 2.26 4.36
N GLN A 243 -11.40 3.39 4.34
CA GLN A 243 -11.79 4.60 5.06
C GLN A 243 -13.12 5.19 4.53
N LEU A 244 -13.33 5.20 3.21
CA LEU A 244 -14.58 5.67 2.60
C LEU A 244 -15.76 4.76 2.92
N LEU A 245 -15.58 3.44 2.95
CA LEU A 245 -16.61 2.47 3.35
C LEU A 245 -16.98 2.63 4.84
N ALA A 246 -15.98 2.72 5.73
CA ALA A 246 -16.20 2.94 7.15
C ALA A 246 -16.98 4.25 7.41
N ARG A 247 -16.69 5.29 6.62
CA ARG A 247 -17.45 6.56 6.65
C ARG A 247 -18.91 6.36 6.25
N VAL A 248 -19.21 5.64 5.16
CA VAL A 248 -20.60 5.41 4.73
C VAL A 248 -21.40 4.57 5.73
N GLU A 249 -20.78 3.55 6.33
CA GLU A 249 -21.41 2.74 7.39
C GLU A 249 -21.68 3.57 8.65
N ALA A 250 -20.74 4.44 9.06
CA ALA A 250 -20.97 5.38 10.16
C ALA A 250 -22.11 6.36 9.85
N GLN A 251 -22.18 6.89 8.63
CA GLN A 251 -23.30 7.73 8.18
C GLN A 251 -24.65 6.99 8.29
N LYS A 252 -24.70 5.69 7.98
CA LYS A 252 -25.92 4.89 8.12
C LYS A 252 -26.31 4.66 9.59
N GLN A 253 -25.35 4.50 10.49
CA GLN A 253 -25.60 4.27 11.91
C GLN A 253 -26.03 5.52 12.68
N GLU A 254 -25.56 6.70 12.26
CA GLU A 254 -25.91 7.98 12.90
C GLU A 254 -27.28 8.52 12.46
N LEU A 255 -27.88 7.96 11.40
CA LEU A 255 -29.21 8.35 10.95
C LEU A 255 -30.31 7.76 11.85
N LEU A 256 -30.62 8.44 12.97
CA LEU A 256 -31.92 8.33 13.66
C LEU A 256 -32.73 9.63 13.53
N ASN A 257 -33.76 9.63 12.69
CA ASN A 257 -34.76 10.71 12.71
C ASN A 257 -35.78 10.39 13.81
N ILE A 258 -35.62 11.04 14.96
CA ILE A 258 -36.49 10.81 16.11
C ILE A 258 -37.91 11.27 15.79
N ASP A 259 -38.11 12.44 15.19
CA ASP A 259 -39.44 12.95 14.81
C ASP A 259 -40.20 11.99 13.88
N GLN A 260 -39.52 11.34 12.92
CA GLN A 260 -40.13 10.34 12.03
C GLN A 260 -40.57 9.07 12.77
N LEU A 261 -39.81 8.62 13.77
CA LEU A 261 -40.22 7.50 14.63
C LEU A 261 -41.53 7.82 15.38
N TYR A 262 -41.67 9.05 15.89
CA TYR A 262 -42.85 9.47 16.65
C TYR A 262 -44.05 9.85 15.77
N SER A 263 -43.82 10.44 14.61
CA SER A 263 -44.88 10.91 13.70
C SER A 263 -45.61 9.79 12.95
N SER A 264 -45.06 8.56 12.95
CA SER A 264 -45.69 7.38 12.34
C SER A 264 -46.92 6.81 13.09
N GLY A 265 -47.40 7.49 14.14
CA GLY A 265 -48.80 7.44 14.57
C GLY A 265 -49.21 6.35 15.58
N SER A 266 -48.29 5.64 16.24
CA SER A 266 -48.66 4.70 17.32
C SER A 266 -47.53 4.47 18.31
N PHE A 267 -47.02 5.54 18.91
CA PHE A 267 -46.08 5.44 20.01
C PHE A 267 -46.82 5.32 21.34
N SER A 268 -46.76 4.14 21.95
CA SER A 268 -47.28 3.89 23.29
C SER A 268 -46.34 2.91 24.00
N ILE A 269 -45.80 3.32 25.14
CA ILE A 269 -45.06 2.41 26.04
C ILE A 269 -45.99 2.02 27.16
N GLY A 270 -46.53 0.80 27.09
CA GLY A 270 -47.45 0.30 28.10
C GLY A 270 -48.73 1.13 28.25
N GLY A 271 -49.26 1.68 27.14
CA GLY A 271 -50.48 2.49 27.14
C GLY A 271 -50.26 3.99 27.30
N LEU A 272 -49.02 4.44 27.54
CA LEU A 272 -48.69 5.85 27.82
C LEU A 272 -48.07 6.54 26.60
N SER A 273 -48.44 7.79 26.38
CA SER A 273 -47.71 8.70 25.49
C SER A 273 -46.29 8.96 26.02
N ALA A 274 -45.40 9.50 25.18
CA ALA A 274 -44.03 9.81 25.58
C ALA A 274 -43.96 10.76 26.78
N SER A 275 -44.77 11.82 26.79
CA SER A 275 -44.81 12.80 27.89
C SER A 275 -45.34 12.21 29.20
N GLU A 276 -46.37 11.37 29.13
CA GLU A 276 -46.90 10.65 30.30
C GLU A 276 -45.88 9.65 30.84
N TYR A 277 -45.19 8.92 29.97
CA TYR A 277 -44.16 7.97 30.36
C TYR A 277 -42.97 8.68 31.04
N ILE A 278 -42.54 9.84 30.52
CA ILE A 278 -41.50 10.68 31.14
C ILE A 278 -41.94 11.11 32.54
N LYS A 279 -43.13 11.70 32.65
CA LYS A 279 -43.67 12.19 33.93
C LYS A 279 -43.83 11.08 34.97
N LYS A 280 -44.25 9.89 34.55
CA LYS A 280 -44.38 8.73 35.44
C LYS A 280 -43.04 8.21 35.96
N ASN A 281 -41.97 8.37 35.18
CA ASN A 281 -40.62 7.90 35.49
C ASN A 281 -39.67 9.07 35.79
N GLU A 282 -40.17 10.14 36.40
CA GLU A 282 -39.35 11.30 36.75
C GLU A 282 -38.43 10.97 37.95
N PRO A 283 -37.13 11.32 37.89
CA PRO A 283 -36.25 11.25 39.06
C PRO A 283 -36.71 12.21 40.16
N PRO A 284 -36.44 11.91 41.45
CA PRO A 284 -36.64 12.89 42.51
C PRO A 284 -35.79 14.13 42.26
N SER A 285 -36.35 15.32 42.55
CA SER A 285 -35.71 16.62 42.30
C SER A 285 -34.35 16.79 42.99
N SER A 286 -34.07 16.02 44.04
CA SER A 286 -32.75 15.94 44.69
C SER A 286 -31.63 15.43 43.78
N LEU A 287 -31.96 14.78 42.66
CA LEU A 287 -31.00 14.29 41.66
C LEU A 287 -30.83 15.25 40.47
N PHE A 288 -31.53 16.37 40.46
CA PHE A 288 -31.51 17.30 39.34
C PHE A 288 -30.17 18.04 39.27
N SER A 289 -29.62 18.14 38.06
CA SER A 289 -28.57 19.11 37.74
C SER A 289 -29.18 20.42 37.27
N SER A 290 -28.39 21.49 37.34
CA SER A 290 -28.77 22.81 36.85
C SER A 290 -29.19 22.74 35.39
N THR A 291 -30.35 23.29 35.04
CA THR A 291 -30.77 23.41 33.64
C THR A 291 -30.11 24.59 32.92
N SER A 292 -29.22 25.34 33.58
CA SER A 292 -28.49 26.46 32.95
C SER A 292 -27.61 26.03 31.77
N TRP A 293 -27.11 24.80 31.80
CA TRP A 293 -26.30 24.21 30.73
C TRP A 293 -27.09 23.26 29.81
N TYR A 294 -28.40 23.13 30.03
CA TYR A 294 -29.27 22.32 29.18
C TYR A 294 -29.60 23.04 27.86
N TYR A 295 -29.60 22.27 26.78
CA TYR A 295 -30.10 22.68 25.47
C TYR A 295 -31.03 21.63 24.89
N SER A 296 -32.11 22.10 24.24
CA SER A 296 -32.99 21.26 23.43
C SER A 296 -32.56 21.35 21.97
N GLN A 297 -32.43 20.22 21.28
CA GLN A 297 -32.15 20.22 19.84
C GLN A 297 -33.33 20.78 19.02
N LYS A 298 -34.54 20.77 19.61
CA LYS A 298 -35.79 21.28 19.03
C LYS A 298 -36.06 22.76 19.35
N ASP A 299 -35.11 23.48 19.93
CA ASP A 299 -35.29 24.91 20.20
C ASP A 299 -35.49 25.67 18.88
N PRO A 300 -36.57 26.48 18.72
CA PRO A 300 -36.86 27.18 17.48
C PRO A 300 -35.73 28.06 16.94
N ARG A 301 -34.81 28.51 17.81
CA ARG A 301 -33.65 29.34 17.42
C ARG A 301 -32.66 28.60 16.52
N TRP A 302 -32.61 27.27 16.59
CA TRP A 302 -31.70 26.47 15.76
C TRP A 302 -32.33 25.20 15.18
N ALA A 303 -33.58 24.89 15.48
CA ALA A 303 -34.30 23.70 15.00
C ALA A 303 -34.11 23.45 13.49
N THR A 304 -34.17 24.50 12.66
CA THR A 304 -34.03 24.43 11.20
C THR A 304 -32.61 24.63 10.70
N VAL A 305 -31.63 24.80 11.59
CA VAL A 305 -30.22 24.99 11.21
C VAL A 305 -29.66 23.66 10.77
N ASN A 306 -29.11 23.63 9.56
CA ASN A 306 -28.47 22.42 9.05
C ASN A 306 -27.15 22.12 9.77
N ILE A 307 -26.86 20.83 9.94
CA ILE A 307 -25.64 20.33 10.54
C ILE A 307 -24.54 20.19 9.48
N GLY A 308 -23.38 20.79 9.77
CA GLY A 308 -22.23 20.82 8.89
C GLY A 308 -22.56 21.36 7.49
N ASN A 309 -22.15 20.59 6.48
CA ASN A 309 -22.35 20.88 5.05
C ASN A 309 -23.62 20.24 4.46
N SER A 310 -24.38 19.49 5.26
CA SER A 310 -25.59 18.84 4.77
C SER A 310 -26.71 19.85 4.54
N LYS A 311 -27.51 19.61 3.49
CA LYS A 311 -28.70 20.42 3.17
C LYS A 311 -29.99 19.79 3.70
N THR A 312 -29.92 18.59 4.26
CA THR A 312 -31.08 17.76 4.61
C THR A 312 -31.10 17.30 6.07
N THR A 313 -30.02 17.55 6.83
CA THR A 313 -29.96 17.22 8.26
C THR A 313 -30.02 18.51 9.09
N ASP A 314 -31.17 18.78 9.71
CA ASP A 314 -31.35 19.89 10.64
C ASP A 314 -31.17 19.46 12.11
N MET A 315 -31.07 20.45 12.99
CA MET A 315 -30.90 20.23 14.43
C MET A 315 -32.10 19.56 15.10
N ALA A 316 -33.33 19.89 14.69
CA ALA A 316 -34.52 19.33 15.32
C ALA A 316 -34.56 17.81 15.18
N ASN A 317 -34.26 17.31 13.98
CA ASN A 317 -34.40 15.92 13.61
C ASN A 317 -33.14 15.08 13.92
N TRP A 318 -31.94 15.68 13.83
CA TRP A 318 -30.66 14.92 13.86
C TRP A 318 -29.63 15.50 14.86
N GLY A 319 -29.99 16.55 15.60
CA GLY A 319 -29.04 17.34 16.38
C GLY A 319 -28.64 16.77 17.74
N CYS A 320 -28.93 15.51 18.07
CA CYS A 320 -28.72 14.97 19.42
C CYS A 320 -27.24 14.99 19.85
N ALA A 321 -26.33 14.57 18.95
CA ALA A 321 -24.89 14.58 19.21
C ALA A 321 -24.36 16.03 19.36
N VAL A 322 -24.72 16.90 18.41
CA VAL A 322 -24.33 18.32 18.41
C VAL A 322 -24.83 19.02 19.68
N THR A 323 -26.08 18.80 20.05
CA THR A 323 -26.67 19.39 21.25
C THR A 323 -26.03 18.86 22.52
N SER A 324 -25.70 17.55 22.57
CA SER A 324 -24.98 16.95 23.69
C SER A 324 -23.59 17.55 23.87
N VAL A 325 -22.83 17.75 22.79
CA VAL A 325 -21.53 18.43 22.85
C VAL A 325 -21.70 19.88 23.32
N ALA A 326 -22.65 20.63 22.76
CA ALA A 326 -22.90 22.00 23.19
C ALA A 326 -23.30 22.10 24.69
N MET A 327 -24.07 21.14 25.20
CA MET A 327 -24.40 21.05 26.63
C MET A 327 -23.15 20.82 27.49
N VAL A 328 -22.28 19.88 27.09
CA VAL A 328 -21.02 19.61 27.82
C VAL A 328 -20.07 20.81 27.73
N SER A 329 -19.93 21.46 26.57
CA SER A 329 -19.14 22.69 26.44
C SER A 329 -19.65 23.78 27.37
N LYS A 330 -20.97 23.94 27.46
CA LYS A 330 -21.59 24.94 28.35
C LYS A 330 -21.42 24.60 29.82
N PHE A 331 -21.43 23.31 30.18
CA PHE A 331 -21.11 22.87 31.54
C PHE A 331 -19.70 23.32 31.95
N TYR A 332 -18.74 23.27 31.04
CA TYR A 332 -17.37 23.75 31.25
C TYR A 332 -17.17 25.26 31.08
N GLY A 333 -18.25 26.03 30.89
CA GLY A 333 -18.21 27.49 30.85
C GLY A 333 -18.17 28.11 29.46
N ASP A 334 -18.27 27.31 28.38
CA ASP A 334 -18.44 27.84 27.03
C ASP A 334 -19.85 28.41 26.83
N SER A 335 -20.00 29.28 25.83
CA SER A 335 -21.29 29.87 25.42
C SER A 335 -21.79 29.37 24.07
N ILE A 336 -21.08 28.42 23.44
CA ILE A 336 -21.48 27.84 22.15
C ILE A 336 -22.91 27.26 22.22
N THR A 337 -23.76 27.68 21.29
CA THR A 337 -25.12 27.13 21.12
C THR A 337 -25.12 25.96 20.14
N PRO A 338 -26.11 25.06 20.18
CA PRO A 338 -26.19 23.95 19.22
C PRO A 338 -26.19 24.42 17.76
N GLY A 339 -26.91 25.50 17.44
CA GLY A 339 -26.93 26.06 16.08
C GLY A 339 -25.59 26.66 15.63
N GLN A 340 -24.82 27.27 16.53
CA GLN A 340 -23.47 27.73 16.21
C GLN A 340 -22.50 26.56 16.05
N LEU A 341 -22.62 25.55 16.92
CA LEU A 341 -21.79 24.35 16.86
C LEU A 341 -22.02 23.59 15.56
N ALA A 342 -23.27 23.49 15.11
CA ALA A 342 -23.69 22.91 13.83
C ALA A 342 -22.95 23.48 12.61
N LYS A 343 -22.35 24.67 12.71
CA LYS A 343 -21.60 25.33 11.62
C LYS A 343 -20.08 25.34 11.80
N LYS A 344 -19.56 24.75 12.88
CA LYS A 344 -18.11 24.65 13.10
C LYS A 344 -17.46 23.63 12.16
N PRO A 345 -16.17 23.76 11.83
CA PRO A 345 -15.44 22.83 10.97
C PRO A 345 -15.08 21.52 11.71
N ILE A 346 -16.01 20.97 12.49
CA ILE A 346 -15.88 19.70 13.21
C ILE A 346 -16.69 18.59 12.57
N TYR A 347 -17.17 18.79 11.35
CA TYR A 347 -17.97 17.80 10.65
C TYR A 347 -17.20 17.17 9.50
N ASP A 348 -17.36 15.86 9.33
CA ASP A 348 -17.14 15.21 8.05
C ASP A 348 -18.49 15.15 7.32
N PHE A 349 -18.74 16.14 6.46
CA PHE A 349 -20.07 16.47 5.92
C PHE A 349 -21.05 16.90 7.04
N ASP A 350 -21.77 15.97 7.66
CA ASP A 350 -22.70 16.18 8.79
C ASP A 350 -22.34 15.36 10.03
N LEU A 351 -21.39 14.41 9.94
CA LEU A 351 -20.96 13.59 11.07
C LEU A 351 -20.01 14.35 11.98
N ILE A 352 -20.29 14.32 13.29
CA ILE A 352 -19.47 15.04 14.26
C ILE A 352 -18.12 14.35 14.50
N LYS A 353 -17.04 15.11 14.42
CA LYS A 353 -15.72 14.73 14.92
C LYS A 353 -15.65 15.15 16.39
N TRP A 354 -15.47 14.18 17.26
CA TRP A 354 -15.41 14.38 18.71
C TRP A 354 -14.16 15.14 19.20
N GLN A 355 -13.19 15.42 18.32
CA GLN A 355 -12.05 16.27 18.65
C GLN A 355 -12.43 17.75 18.56
N ILE A 356 -12.30 18.45 19.68
CA ILE A 356 -12.63 19.87 19.82
C ILE A 356 -11.32 20.67 19.81
N ASN A 357 -10.76 20.91 18.62
CA ASN A 357 -9.48 21.60 18.51
C ASN A 357 -9.68 23.11 18.28
N GLY A 358 -9.38 23.92 19.30
CA GLY A 358 -9.08 25.35 19.16
C GLY A 358 -10.25 26.31 18.87
N TRP A 359 -11.51 25.87 19.01
CA TRP A 359 -12.68 26.75 18.85
C TRP A 359 -13.56 26.86 20.09
N SER A 360 -13.35 26.03 21.11
CA SER A 360 -14.03 26.18 22.40
C SER A 360 -13.33 27.24 23.23
N SER A 361 -14.11 28.17 23.77
CA SER A 361 -13.59 29.21 24.68
C SER A 361 -13.25 28.66 26.08
N ALA A 362 -13.74 27.46 26.39
CA ALA A 362 -13.48 26.75 27.63
C ALA A 362 -12.31 25.75 27.53
N GLU A 363 -11.60 25.69 26.40
CA GLU A 363 -10.44 24.80 26.17
C GLU A 363 -10.72 23.31 26.47
N ILE A 364 -11.96 22.86 26.23
CA ILE A 364 -12.34 21.46 26.45
C ILE A 364 -11.63 20.53 25.47
N GLU A 365 -11.14 19.40 25.98
CA GLU A 365 -10.45 18.40 25.16
C GLU A 365 -11.05 17.00 25.36
N LEU A 366 -11.05 16.20 24.31
CA LEU A 366 -11.51 14.81 24.37
C LEU A 366 -10.55 14.01 25.26
N ASP A 367 -11.09 13.24 26.20
CA ASP A 367 -10.27 12.39 27.07
C ASP A 367 -9.58 11.29 26.25
N SER A 368 -8.27 11.45 26.07
CA SER A 368 -7.42 10.56 25.27
C SER A 368 -7.34 9.14 25.81
N LYS A 369 -7.65 8.92 27.10
CA LYS A 369 -7.66 7.59 27.71
C LYS A 369 -8.79 6.72 27.19
N TYR A 370 -9.95 7.32 26.91
CA TYR A 370 -11.17 6.57 26.55
C TYR A 370 -11.52 6.69 25.07
N GLY A 371 -11.07 7.77 24.40
CA GLY A 371 -11.40 8.04 23.01
C GLY A 371 -12.90 8.25 22.78
N SER A 372 -13.36 8.00 21.56
CA SER A 372 -14.75 8.26 21.14
C SER A 372 -15.30 7.23 20.16
N SER A 373 -14.70 6.03 20.07
CA SER A 373 -15.14 4.99 19.14
C SER A 373 -16.31 4.17 19.72
N HIS A 374 -17.21 3.69 18.88
CA HIS A 374 -18.17 2.66 19.29
C HIS A 374 -17.42 1.42 19.83
N GLY A 375 -17.99 0.79 20.85
CA GLY A 375 -17.37 -0.29 21.63
C GLY A 375 -16.55 0.18 22.84
N ASN A 376 -16.38 1.49 23.06
CA ASN A 376 -15.55 2.03 24.16
C ASN A 376 -16.29 2.22 25.50
N ILE A 377 -17.54 1.78 25.62
CA ILE A 377 -18.36 1.96 26.84
C ILE A 377 -17.68 1.35 28.08
N SER A 378 -17.57 2.13 29.16
CA SER A 378 -17.06 1.67 30.46
C SER A 378 -17.87 2.28 31.60
N TRP A 379 -18.71 1.46 32.24
CA TRP A 379 -19.55 1.90 33.35
C TRP A 379 -18.76 2.36 34.57
N SER A 380 -17.59 1.78 34.82
CA SER A 380 -16.71 2.22 35.91
C SER A 380 -16.08 3.59 35.61
N ALA A 381 -15.76 3.88 34.35
CA ALA A 381 -15.29 5.19 33.94
C ALA A 381 -16.40 6.25 34.03
N ILE A 382 -17.62 5.90 33.61
CA ILE A 382 -18.81 6.75 33.75
C ILE A 382 -19.05 7.05 35.23
N ASP A 383 -19.08 6.04 36.10
CA ASP A 383 -19.25 6.23 37.55
C ASP A 383 -18.18 7.14 38.15
N ALA A 384 -16.92 6.98 37.73
CA ALA A 384 -15.82 7.84 38.17
C ALA A 384 -16.00 9.29 37.67
N ALA A 385 -16.41 9.50 36.42
CA ALA A 385 -16.67 10.83 35.88
C ALA A 385 -17.82 11.52 36.63
N ILE A 386 -18.95 10.84 36.81
CA ILE A 386 -20.12 11.37 37.53
C ILE A 386 -19.79 11.68 39.00
N LYS A 387 -19.00 10.82 39.67
CA LYS A 387 -18.53 11.10 41.04
C LYS A 387 -17.69 12.38 41.12
N ASN A 388 -16.91 12.66 40.07
CA ASN A 388 -16.13 13.89 39.93
C ASN A 388 -16.95 15.05 39.32
N LYS A 389 -18.27 14.91 39.24
CA LYS A 389 -19.20 15.90 38.65
C LYS A 389 -18.89 16.24 37.19
N LYS A 390 -18.30 15.31 36.44
CA LYS A 390 -18.04 15.47 35.00
C LYS A 390 -19.18 14.82 34.20
N PRO A 391 -19.88 15.56 33.33
CA PRO A 391 -20.92 14.98 32.48
C PRO A 391 -20.30 14.05 31.43
N VAL A 392 -21.05 13.03 31.03
CA VAL A 392 -20.63 12.02 30.04
C VAL A 392 -21.68 11.90 28.95
N ILE A 393 -21.29 12.03 27.69
CA ILE A 393 -22.19 11.77 26.57
C ILE A 393 -22.22 10.26 26.33
N ILE A 394 -23.41 9.69 26.17
CA ILE A 394 -23.60 8.26 25.88
C ILE A 394 -24.48 8.11 24.65
N TYR A 395 -24.15 7.12 23.82
CA TYR A 395 -24.97 6.69 22.69
C TYR A 395 -25.98 5.62 23.10
N ILE A 396 -27.22 5.78 22.66
CA ILE A 396 -28.31 4.81 22.79
C ILE A 396 -28.65 4.30 21.38
N GLY A 397 -28.19 3.11 21.03
CA GLY A 397 -28.47 2.47 19.75
C GLY A 397 -29.76 1.65 19.78
N LYS A 398 -30.49 1.61 18.66
CA LYS A 398 -31.68 0.76 18.50
C LYS A 398 -31.28 -0.65 18.03
N SER A 399 -31.77 -1.70 18.70
CA SER A 399 -31.48 -3.09 18.33
C SER A 399 -32.35 -3.50 17.13
N GLY A 400 -31.72 -3.98 16.05
CA GLY A 400 -32.45 -4.50 14.88
C GLY A 400 -32.92 -3.42 13.88
N GLY A 401 -32.33 -2.23 13.91
CA GLY A 401 -32.53 -1.15 12.93
C GLY A 401 -31.33 -0.20 12.90
N GLY A 402 -31.32 0.76 11.97
CA GLY A 402 -30.33 1.85 11.93
C GLY A 402 -30.72 3.01 12.86
N GLY A 403 -29.72 3.76 13.32
CA GLY A 403 -29.90 4.96 14.13
C GLY A 403 -29.70 4.77 15.64
N GLY A 404 -29.21 5.84 16.28
CA GLY A 404 -29.21 5.97 17.74
C GLY A 404 -29.33 7.41 18.20
N HIS A 405 -29.35 7.59 19.52
CA HIS A 405 -29.62 8.85 20.18
C HIS A 405 -28.54 9.16 21.22
N TYR A 406 -28.05 10.39 21.22
CA TYR A 406 -27.06 10.82 22.20
C TYR A 406 -27.71 11.58 23.35
N VAL A 407 -27.29 11.26 24.57
CA VAL A 407 -27.75 11.90 25.81
C VAL A 407 -26.56 12.24 26.70
N VAL A 408 -26.74 13.18 27.63
CA VAL A 408 -25.68 13.58 28.57
C VAL A 408 -26.01 13.13 29.98
N VAL A 409 -25.28 12.13 30.49
CA VAL A 409 -25.36 11.69 31.89
C VAL A 409 -24.68 12.72 32.78
N HIS A 410 -25.35 13.12 33.86
CA HIS A 410 -24.81 14.07 34.84
C HIS A 410 -24.97 13.61 36.29
N GLY A 411 -25.67 12.50 36.54
CA GLY A 411 -25.94 12.02 37.88
C GLY A 411 -26.26 10.54 37.93
N LYS A 412 -26.22 9.98 39.14
CA LYS A 412 -26.64 8.61 39.43
C LYS A 412 -27.42 8.59 40.74
N ASP A 413 -28.58 7.96 40.74
CA ASP A 413 -29.34 7.67 41.93
C ASP A 413 -28.63 6.57 42.73
N SER A 414 -28.11 6.91 43.91
CA SER A 414 -27.42 5.95 44.78
C SER A 414 -28.35 4.88 45.35
N LYS A 415 -29.67 5.11 45.36
CA LYS A 415 -30.66 4.16 45.89
C LYS A 415 -31.03 3.10 44.87
N THR A 416 -31.21 3.51 43.62
CA THR A 416 -31.69 2.62 42.54
C THR A 416 -30.58 2.19 41.57
N GLY A 417 -29.43 2.87 41.59
CA GLY A 417 -28.35 2.69 40.64
C GLY A 417 -28.61 3.31 39.26
N LYS A 418 -29.77 3.95 39.06
CA LYS A 418 -30.17 4.53 37.76
C LYS A 418 -29.42 5.82 37.47
N TYR A 419 -29.06 6.02 36.21
CA TYR A 419 -28.42 7.27 35.76
C TYR A 419 -29.45 8.33 35.40
N VAL A 420 -29.11 9.59 35.64
CA VAL A 420 -29.93 10.76 35.29
C VAL A 420 -29.23 11.54 34.19
N VAL A 421 -30.01 11.93 33.17
CA VAL A 421 -29.54 12.56 31.95
C VAL A 421 -30.21 13.89 31.68
N HIS A 422 -29.48 14.73 30.97
CA HIS A 422 -30.02 15.76 30.11
C HIS A 422 -30.16 15.17 28.71
N ASP A 423 -31.40 14.98 28.27
CA ASP A 423 -31.71 14.43 26.96
C ASP A 423 -32.06 15.57 25.99
N PRO A 424 -31.30 15.74 24.89
CA PRO A 424 -31.48 16.86 23.98
C PRO A 424 -32.83 16.87 23.25
N TYR A 425 -33.55 15.74 23.24
CA TYR A 425 -34.83 15.61 22.56
C TYR A 425 -36.00 15.44 23.54
N PHE A 426 -35.84 14.62 24.59
CA PHE A 426 -36.92 14.27 25.53
C PHE A 426 -37.02 15.17 26.76
N GLY A 427 -35.95 15.88 27.14
CA GLY A 427 -35.98 16.80 28.28
C GLY A 427 -34.79 16.67 29.23
N ALA A 428 -34.66 17.67 30.09
CA ALA A 428 -33.65 17.68 31.14
C ALA A 428 -34.06 16.81 32.34
N ASN A 429 -33.07 16.30 33.07
CA ASN A 429 -33.23 15.64 34.36
C ASN A 429 -34.17 14.42 34.34
N ILE A 430 -34.08 13.58 33.31
CA ILE A 430 -34.85 12.33 33.21
C ILE A 430 -33.94 11.12 33.46
N TYR A 431 -34.49 9.96 33.82
CA TYR A 431 -33.66 8.75 33.89
C TYR A 431 -33.17 8.32 32.50
N LEU A 432 -31.93 7.83 32.42
CA LEU A 432 -31.39 7.22 31.21
C LEU A 432 -32.29 6.07 30.70
N ASP A 433 -32.84 5.27 31.61
CA ASP A 433 -33.79 4.20 31.28
C ASP A 433 -35.05 4.73 30.57
N THR A 434 -35.49 5.94 30.92
CA THR A 434 -36.62 6.60 30.25
C THR A 434 -36.25 6.92 28.81
N SER A 435 -35.10 7.57 28.56
CA SER A 435 -34.60 7.82 27.20
C SER A 435 -34.44 6.52 26.40
N ARG A 436 -33.88 5.47 27.02
CA ARG A 436 -33.70 4.16 26.40
C ARG A 436 -35.01 3.50 25.99
N ALA A 437 -36.01 3.54 26.87
CA ALA A 437 -37.34 3.01 26.56
C ALA A 437 -37.97 3.78 25.40
N LEU A 438 -37.81 5.10 25.39
CA LEU A 438 -38.33 5.98 24.36
C LEU A 438 -37.69 5.76 22.98
N VAL A 439 -36.37 5.60 22.91
CA VAL A 439 -35.64 5.27 21.67
C VAL A 439 -35.99 3.85 21.16
N GLY A 440 -36.21 2.92 22.09
CA GLY A 440 -36.56 1.53 21.78
C GLY A 440 -37.98 1.36 21.24
N ALA A 441 -38.93 2.21 21.65
CA ALA A 441 -40.32 2.03 21.30
C ALA A 441 -40.60 2.30 19.80
N GLY A 442 -41.29 1.34 19.17
CA GLY A 442 -41.58 1.27 17.73
C GLY A 442 -42.35 -0.01 17.37
N LYS A 443 -42.74 -0.20 16.10
CA LYS A 443 -43.66 -1.26 15.62
C LYS A 443 -43.22 -2.72 15.88
N LYS A 444 -41.95 -2.95 16.21
CA LYS A 444 -41.41 -4.25 16.66
C LYS A 444 -40.66 -4.00 17.96
N SER A 445 -40.79 -4.92 18.92
CA SER A 445 -40.05 -4.95 20.19
C SER A 445 -38.53 -4.89 19.95
N THR A 446 -38.02 -3.69 19.72
CA THR A 446 -36.62 -3.40 19.43
C THR A 446 -36.02 -2.91 20.74
N GLY A 447 -35.10 -3.69 21.30
CA GLY A 447 -34.36 -3.28 22.49
C GLY A 447 -33.44 -2.09 22.19
N THR A 448 -32.79 -1.55 23.22
CA THR A 448 -31.71 -0.58 23.05
C THR A 448 -30.42 -1.08 23.67
N TYR A 449 -29.31 -0.74 23.04
CA TYR A 449 -27.97 -0.98 23.54
C TYR A 449 -27.23 0.34 23.73
N MET A 450 -26.14 0.31 24.48
CA MET A 450 -25.21 1.42 24.62
C MET A 450 -23.82 0.85 24.43
N ASP A 451 -23.06 1.42 23.50
CA ASP A 451 -21.73 0.93 23.14
C ASP A 451 -20.70 2.04 23.07
N GLN A 452 -21.08 3.31 23.24
CA GLN A 452 -20.18 4.44 23.16
C GLN A 452 -20.37 5.39 24.34
N MET A 453 -19.25 5.87 24.87
CA MET A 453 -19.19 7.00 25.79
C MET A 453 -18.18 8.04 25.30
N ILE A 454 -18.48 9.31 25.54
CA ILE A 454 -17.60 10.43 25.22
C ILE A 454 -17.43 11.28 26.48
N ILE A 455 -16.18 11.45 26.89
CA ILE A 455 -15.78 12.23 28.07
C ILE A 455 -14.88 13.36 27.60
N TYR A 456 -15.20 14.58 28.03
CA TYR A 456 -14.37 15.77 27.84
C TYR A 456 -13.79 16.22 29.18
N ASN A 457 -12.59 16.79 29.14
CA ASN A 457 -11.85 17.27 30.31
C ASN A 457 -11.78 18.79 30.41
#